data_AF-A0A317CRM1-F1
#
_entry.id   AF-A0A317CRM1-F1
#
_cell.length_a   1.000
_cell.length_b   1.000
_cell.length_c   1.000
_cell.angle_alpha   90.00
_cell.angle_beta   90.00
_cell.angle_gamma   90.00
#
_symmetry.space_group_name_H-M   'P 1'
#
loop_
_entity.id
_entity.type
_entity.pdbx_description
1 polymer ?
#
loop_
_entity_poly.entity_id
_entity_poly.type
_entity_poly.pdbx_seq_one_letter_code
_entity_poly.pdbx_strand_id
1 'polypeptide(L)'
;MKTIRYGLIACVLLLSTNAHAGSCQVSYKAKKEQIDRFLFRDVETLKYSSGTISGVGDTKEKCEANALQKIKQKGWTITYSAVKMN
;
A
#
# COMPACT_ATOMS: atom_id res chain seq x y z
N MET A 1 51.96 -9.85 34.23
CA MET A 1 50.91 -10.33 33.30
C MET A 1 49.69 -10.66 34.14
N LYS A 2 48.58 -9.92 33.98
CA LYS A 2 47.36 -10.09 34.79
C LYS A 2 46.21 -10.44 33.85
N THR A 3 45.58 -11.57 34.11
CA THR A 3 44.63 -12.26 33.26
C THR A 3 43.33 -11.48 33.09
N ILE A 4 42.91 -11.34 31.83
CA ILE A 4 41.64 -10.75 31.39
C ILE A 4 40.53 -11.75 31.70
N ARG A 5 39.59 -11.40 32.58
CA ARG A 5 38.36 -12.16 32.81
C ARG A 5 37.27 -11.28 33.40
N TYR A 6 36.47 -10.61 32.57
CA TYR A 6 35.07 -10.21 32.80
C TYR A 6 34.59 -9.83 31.39
N GLY A 7 33.69 -10.53 30.71
CA GLY A 7 32.43 -11.11 31.13
C GLY A 7 31.51 -10.79 29.96
N LEU A 8 31.33 -11.75 29.05
CA LEU A 8 30.41 -11.65 27.92
C LEU A 8 28.98 -11.57 28.48
N ILE A 9 28.50 -10.34 28.71
CA ILE A 9 27.09 -10.09 29.02
C ILE A 9 26.35 -10.13 27.69
N ALA A 10 25.96 -11.35 27.31
CA ALA A 10 24.91 -11.60 26.36
C ALA A 10 23.57 -11.41 27.08
N CYS A 11 22.86 -10.33 26.76
CA CYS A 11 21.40 -10.32 26.84
C CYS A 11 20.87 -9.34 25.78
N VAL A 12 20.89 -9.84 24.55
CA VAL A 12 19.77 -9.82 23.61
C VAL A 12 18.63 -8.90 24.06
N LEU A 13 18.73 -7.63 23.67
CA LEU A 13 17.57 -6.75 23.54
C LEU A 13 16.74 -7.28 22.37
N LEU A 14 15.90 -8.29 22.64
CA LEU A 14 14.72 -8.59 21.82
C LEU A 14 13.78 -7.40 21.96
N LEU A 15 14.09 -6.32 21.24
CA LEU A 15 13.11 -5.34 20.83
C LEU A 15 12.09 -6.11 20.00
N SER A 16 11.08 -6.63 20.69
CA SER A 16 9.84 -7.04 20.07
C SER A 16 9.22 -5.76 19.51
N THR A 17 9.63 -5.41 18.30
CA THR A 17 8.86 -4.51 17.47
C THR A 17 7.54 -5.21 17.24
N ASN A 18 6.56 -4.93 18.08
CA ASN A 18 5.16 -5.22 17.80
C ASN A 18 4.79 -4.34 16.60
N ALA A 19 5.20 -4.77 15.41
CA ALA A 19 4.68 -4.29 14.16
C ALA A 19 3.24 -4.83 14.08
N HIS A 20 2.36 -4.23 14.87
CA HIS A 20 0.94 -4.34 14.65
C HIS A 20 0.71 -3.67 13.29
N ALA A 21 0.66 -4.49 12.24
CA ALA A 21 0.33 -4.04 10.92
C ALA A 21 -1.04 -3.34 11.01
N GLY A 22 -1.03 -2.01 10.96
CA GLY A 22 -2.25 -1.22 10.96
C GLY A 22 -3.06 -1.58 9.72
N SER A 23 -4.35 -1.88 9.93
CA SER A 23 -5.28 -1.97 8.80
C SER A 23 -5.77 -0.56 8.47
N CYS A 24 -5.93 -0.25 7.18
CA CYS A 24 -6.51 1.02 6.77
C CYS A 24 -7.56 0.81 5.67
N GLN A 25 -8.49 1.74 5.60
CA GLN A 25 -9.43 1.88 4.50
C GLN A 25 -9.04 3.08 3.65
N VAL A 26 -8.89 2.86 2.36
CA VAL A 26 -8.49 3.87 1.39
C VAL A 26 -9.65 4.09 0.42
N SER A 27 -10.23 5.28 0.47
CA SER A 27 -11.18 5.72 -0.55
C SER A 27 -10.40 6.25 -1.75
N TYR A 28 -10.72 5.79 -2.95
CA TYR A 28 -10.01 6.15 -4.17
C TYR A 28 -10.97 6.61 -5.27
N LYS A 29 -10.43 7.45 -6.16
CA LYS A 29 -10.98 7.70 -7.49
C LYS A 29 -9.88 7.41 -8.50
N ALA A 30 -10.24 6.74 -9.58
CA ALA A 30 -9.32 6.33 -10.62
C ALA A 30 -9.96 6.46 -12.00
N LYS A 31 -9.12 6.67 -13.01
CA LYS A 31 -9.50 6.70 -14.41
C LYS A 31 -8.74 5.63 -15.20
N LYS A 32 -9.35 5.09 -16.25
CA LYS A 32 -8.73 4.18 -17.18
C LYS A 32 -9.19 4.51 -18.59
N GLU A 33 -8.25 4.62 -19.50
CA GLU A 33 -8.52 4.74 -20.93
C GLU A 33 -8.94 3.38 -21.47
N GLN A 34 -10.07 3.35 -22.19
CA GLN A 34 -10.58 2.17 -22.86
C GLN A 34 -10.85 2.52 -24.31
N ILE A 35 -10.23 1.76 -25.20
CA ILE A 35 -10.53 1.81 -26.63
C ILE A 35 -11.70 0.86 -26.85
N ASP A 36 -12.87 1.41 -27.16
CA ASP A 36 -14.03 0.61 -27.57
C ASP A 36 -14.17 0.68 -29.08
N ARG A 37 -14.26 -0.50 -29.70
CA ARG A 37 -14.42 -0.61 -31.16
C ARG A 37 -15.90 -0.56 -31.49
N PHE A 38 -16.37 0.58 -32.01
CA PHE A 38 -17.74 0.76 -32.45
C PHE A 38 -17.79 0.89 -33.97
N LEU A 39 -18.53 -0.01 -34.64
CA LEU A 39 -18.78 0.03 -36.09
C LEU A 39 -17.51 0.37 -36.91
N PHE A 40 -16.43 -0.38 -36.69
CA PHE A 40 -15.15 -0.26 -37.42
C PHE A 40 -14.27 0.96 -37.10
N ARG A 41 -14.63 1.81 -36.13
CA ARG A 41 -13.73 2.84 -35.58
C ARG A 41 -13.40 2.56 -34.12
N ASP A 42 -12.14 2.79 -33.78
CA ASP A 42 -11.67 2.79 -32.40
C ASP A 42 -12.04 4.14 -31.78
N VAL A 43 -12.84 4.10 -30.73
CA VAL A 43 -13.25 5.28 -29.97
C VAL A 43 -12.58 5.22 -28.62
N GLU A 44 -11.74 6.22 -28.33
CA GLU A 44 -11.13 6.39 -27.02
C GLU A 44 -12.17 6.91 -26.03
N THR A 45 -12.44 6.13 -24.99
CA THR A 45 -13.37 6.48 -23.92
C THR A 45 -12.65 6.44 -22.57
N LEU A 46 -13.03 7.34 -21.67
CA LEU A 46 -12.52 7.38 -20.31
C LEU A 46 -13.51 6.69 -19.37
N LYS A 47 -13.05 5.61 -18.72
CA LYS A 47 -13.78 4.99 -17.62
C LYS A 47 -13.31 5.56 -16.28
N TYR A 48 -14.26 5.77 -15.39
CA TYR A 48 -14.01 6.22 -14.03
C TYR A 48 -14.42 5.12 -13.05
N SER A 49 -13.63 4.94 -12.00
CA SER A 49 -13.91 4.02 -10.90
C SER A 49 -13.66 4.72 -9.58
N SER A 50 -14.54 4.50 -8.62
CA SER A 50 -14.38 4.98 -7.26
C SER A 50 -14.87 3.94 -6.28
N GLY A 51 -14.28 3.93 -5.10
CA GLY A 51 -14.71 3.03 -4.04
C GLY A 51 -13.75 3.08 -2.86
N THR A 52 -13.92 2.13 -1.96
CA THR A 52 -13.05 1.98 -0.78
C THR A 52 -12.38 0.62 -0.84
N ILE A 53 -11.08 0.60 -0.60
CA ILE A 53 -10.27 -0.61 -0.59
C ILE A 53 -9.46 -0.68 0.70
N SER A 54 -9.37 -1.86 1.28
CA SER A 54 -8.58 -2.07 2.50
C SER A 54 -7.14 -2.43 2.16
N GLY A 55 -6.21 -1.86 2.90
CA GLY A 55 -4.79 -2.15 2.86
C GLY A 55 -4.25 -2.54 4.22
N VAL A 56 -3.00 -2.98 4.22
CA VAL A 56 -2.22 -3.25 5.43
C VAL A 56 -0.88 -2.53 5.36
N GLY A 57 -0.45 -1.96 6.48
CA GLY A 57 0.87 -1.36 6.58
C GLY A 57 1.13 -0.70 7.93
N ASP A 58 2.41 -0.66 8.31
CA ASP A 58 2.84 -0.09 9.60
C ASP A 58 2.67 1.43 9.65
N THR A 59 2.71 2.10 8.49
CA THR A 59 2.49 3.54 8.34
C THR A 59 1.31 3.81 7.42
N LYS A 60 0.70 4.99 7.57
CA LYS A 60 -0.38 5.46 6.70
C LYS A 60 0.00 5.34 5.21
N GLU A 61 1.22 5.75 4.85
CA GLU A 61 1.69 5.74 3.46
C GLU A 61 1.91 4.31 2.94
N LYS A 62 2.49 3.42 3.76
CA LYS A 62 2.67 2.00 3.39
C LYS A 62 1.33 1.32 3.19
N CYS A 63 0.38 1.58 4.07
CA CYS A 63 -0.96 1.02 3.97
C CYS A 63 -1.70 1.56 2.74
N GLU A 64 -1.56 2.86 2.45
CA GLU A 64 -2.08 3.48 1.23
C GLU A 64 -1.53 2.82 -0.03
N ALA A 65 -0.20 2.71 -0.09
CA ALA A 65 0.49 2.13 -1.22
C ALA A 65 0.03 0.68 -1.46
N ASN A 66 -0.07 -0.11 -0.39
CA ASN A 66 -0.56 -1.49 -0.45
C ASN A 66 -2.00 -1.58 -0.98
N ALA A 67 -2.90 -0.73 -0.46
CA ALA A 67 -4.30 -0.72 -0.87
C ALA A 67 -4.45 -0.31 -2.35
N LEU A 68 -3.77 0.76 -2.77
CA LEU A 68 -3.84 1.30 -4.13
C LEU A 68 -3.09 0.45 -5.16
N GLN A 69 -2.12 -0.36 -4.74
CA GLN A 69 -1.36 -1.25 -5.63
C GLN A 69 -2.30 -2.18 -6.42
N LYS A 70 -3.35 -2.69 -5.77
CA LYS A 70 -4.37 -3.56 -6.41
C LYS A 70 -5.11 -2.85 -7.56
N ILE A 71 -5.30 -1.53 -7.44
CA ILE A 71 -5.95 -0.71 -8.46
C ILE A 71 -4.97 -0.39 -9.60
N LYS A 72 -3.74 -0.02 -9.26
CA LYS A 72 -2.66 0.23 -10.23
C LYS A 72 -2.35 -1.00 -11.10
N GLN A 73 -2.30 -2.19 -10.50
CA GLN A 73 -2.07 -3.46 -11.22
C GLN A 73 -3.15 -3.77 -12.26
N LYS A 74 -4.37 -3.23 -12.09
CA LYS A 74 -5.47 -3.38 -13.06
C LYS A 74 -5.41 -2.36 -14.21
N GLY A 75 -4.33 -1.57 -14.28
CA GLY A 75 -4.13 -0.53 -15.29
C GLY A 75 -4.99 0.71 -15.06
N TRP A 76 -5.38 0.99 -13.81
CA TRP A 76 -6.10 2.21 -13.46
C TRP A 76 -5.15 3.27 -12.94
N THR A 77 -5.35 4.50 -13.37
CA THR A 77 -4.61 5.68 -12.92
C THR A 77 -5.38 6.35 -11.78
N ILE A 78 -4.81 6.34 -10.57
CA ILE A 78 -5.40 7.00 -9.41
C ILE A 78 -5.36 8.52 -9.60
N THR A 79 -6.49 9.19 -9.42
CA THR A 79 -6.61 10.65 -9.47
C THR A 79 -6.80 11.28 -8.09
N TYR A 80 -7.32 10.50 -7.14
CA TYR A 80 -7.52 10.92 -5.77
C TYR A 80 -7.48 9.71 -4.83
N SER A 81 -6.89 9.90 -3.66
CA SER A 81 -6.89 8.93 -2.57
C SER A 81 -7.05 9.62 -1.21
N ALA A 82 -7.77 8.96 -0.31
CA ALA A 82 -7.93 9.37 1.07
C ALA A 82 -7.88 8.15 1.98
N VAL A 83 -6.99 8.19 2.98
CA VAL A 83 -6.74 7.08 3.88
C VAL A 83 -7.32 7.36 5.25
N LYS A 84 -8.07 6.39 5.76
CA LYS A 84 -8.56 6.31 7.13
C LYS A 84 -7.89 5.11 7.80
N MET A 85 -7.08 5.35 8.83
CA MET A 85 -6.52 4.28 9.66
C MET A 85 -7.61 3.75 10.60
N ASN A 86 -7.60 2.44 10.84
CA ASN A 86 -8.45 1.77 11.81
C ASN A 86 -7.67 1.43 13.08
#